data_AF-A0A7J9YMX5-F1
#
_entry.id   AF-A0A7J9YMX5-F1
#
_cell.length_a   1.000
_cell.length_b   1.000
_cell.length_c   1.000
_cell.angle_alpha   90.00
_cell.angle_beta   90.00
_cell.angle_gamma   90.00
#
_symmetry.space_group_name_H-M   'P 1'
#
loop_
_entity.id
_entity.type
_entity.pdbx_description
1 polymer ?
#
loop_
_entity_poly.entity_id
_entity_poly.type
_entity_poly.pdbx_seq_one_letter_code
_entity_poly.pdbx_strand_id
1 'polypeptide(L)'
;MRSNFESDLRIVDGAIKARGELNWEAGETEALVSVSISQKGERVAGMATSPDEFKRPATNWTLDIEPGYARRFRPGPANAVGIVCAMGDDVRVFFWSQEIKLK
;
A
#
# COMPACT_ATOMS: atom_id res chain seq x y z
N MET A 1 -3.02 2.42 14.79
CA MET A 1 -2.44 1.46 13.83
C MET A 1 -1.22 2.06 13.14
N ARG A 2 -0.12 1.31 13.01
CA ARG A 2 1.00 1.70 12.14
C ARG A 2 1.28 0.60 11.13
N SER A 3 1.41 0.96 9.87
CA SER A 3 1.74 0.01 8.81
C SER A 3 2.56 0.68 7.73
N ASN A 4 3.76 0.16 7.49
CA ASN A 4 4.64 0.54 6.38
C ASN A 4 4.93 -0.73 5.56
N PHE A 5 5.55 -0.56 4.39
CA PHE A 5 5.95 -1.72 3.58
C PHE A 5 7.34 -2.19 3.89
N GLU A 6 7.59 -3.46 3.55
CA GLU A 6 8.96 -3.94 3.33
C GLU A 6 9.54 -3.30 2.05
N SER A 7 10.79 -2.84 2.11
CA SER A 7 11.59 -2.46 0.95
C SER A 7 12.61 -3.57 0.67
N ASP A 8 12.81 -4.07 -0.57
CA ASP A 8 12.33 -3.63 -1.90
C ASP A 8 10.96 -4.22 -2.35
N LEU A 9 10.28 -3.56 -3.30
CA LEU A 9 9.04 -4.06 -3.92
C LEU A 9 9.29 -4.71 -5.30
N ARG A 10 8.53 -5.77 -5.60
CA ARG A 10 8.65 -6.53 -6.86
C ARG A 10 7.53 -6.18 -7.83
N ILE A 11 7.87 -6.09 -9.11
CA ILE A 11 6.90 -6.10 -10.20
C ILE A 11 6.58 -7.56 -10.53
N VAL A 12 5.33 -7.97 -10.39
CA VAL A 12 4.84 -9.32 -10.67
C VAL A 12 3.73 -9.19 -11.70
N ASP A 13 3.89 -9.83 -12.87
CA ASP A 13 2.93 -9.78 -13.97
C ASP A 13 2.50 -8.36 -14.39
N GLY A 14 3.40 -7.38 -14.22
CA GLY A 14 3.16 -5.96 -14.56
C GLY A 14 2.52 -5.12 -13.45
N ALA A 15 2.03 -5.74 -12.38
CA ALA A 15 1.55 -5.08 -11.17
C ALA A 15 2.66 -5.02 -10.10
N ILE A 16 2.53 -4.08 -9.16
CA ILE A 16 3.39 -4.04 -7.97
C ILE A 16 2.65 -4.70 -6.82
N LYS A 17 3.26 -5.73 -6.24
CA LYS A 17 2.72 -6.39 -5.05
C LYS A 17 3.23 -5.68 -3.79
N ALA A 18 2.38 -4.84 -3.19
CA ALA A 18 2.66 -4.15 -1.94
C ALA A 18 2.14 -4.98 -0.75
N ARG A 19 2.92 -5.03 0.34
CA ARG A 19 2.55 -5.71 1.58
C ARG A 19 3.05 -4.94 2.79
N GLY A 20 2.38 -5.09 3.92
CA GLY A 20 2.76 -4.49 5.19
C GLY A 20 2.03 -5.12 6.37
N GLU A 21 2.48 -4.78 7.57
CA GLU A 21 1.95 -5.32 8.83
C GLU A 21 0.78 -4.48 9.36
N LEU A 22 -0.25 -5.12 9.93
CA LEU A 22 -1.34 -4.47 10.67
C LEU A 22 -1.06 -4.55 12.16
N ASN A 23 -0.47 -3.47 12.70
CA ASN A 23 -0.25 -3.33 14.14
C ASN A 23 -1.49 -2.74 14.81
N TRP A 24 -2.41 -3.61 15.24
CA TRP A 24 -3.65 -3.25 15.94
C TRP A 24 -3.36 -2.62 17.31
N GLU A 25 -3.92 -1.44 17.53
CA GLU A 25 -4.00 -0.84 18.86
C GLU A 25 -5.30 -1.26 19.57
N ALA A 26 -5.39 -0.95 20.86
CA ALA A 26 -6.61 -1.20 21.64
C ALA A 26 -7.80 -0.43 21.04
N GLY A 27 -8.96 -1.09 20.93
CA GLY A 27 -10.17 -0.52 20.34
C GLY A 27 -10.28 -0.63 18.81
N GLU A 28 -9.20 -0.99 18.10
CA GLU A 28 -9.24 -1.20 16.65
C GLU A 28 -9.69 -2.62 16.29
N THR A 29 -10.61 -2.72 15.32
CA THR A 29 -11.21 -3.98 14.86
C THR A 29 -11.07 -4.19 13.37
N GLU A 30 -11.05 -3.11 12.57
CA GLU A 30 -11.04 -3.16 11.12
C GLU A 30 -10.06 -2.13 10.52
N ALA A 31 -9.59 -2.37 9.29
CA ALA A 31 -8.70 -1.47 8.58
C ALA A 31 -8.94 -1.48 7.07
N LEU A 32 -8.94 -0.30 6.46
CA LEU A 32 -8.83 -0.13 4.99
C LEU A 32 -7.45 0.40 4.64
N VAL A 33 -6.86 -0.15 3.58
CA VAL A 33 -5.52 0.23 3.12
C VAL A 33 -5.61 0.73 1.69
N SER A 34 -5.03 1.90 1.42
CA SER A 34 -4.84 2.41 0.07
C SER A 34 -3.37 2.72 -0.17
N VAL A 35 -2.87 2.36 -1.34
CA VAL A 35 -1.48 2.58 -1.74
C VAL A 35 -1.44 3.15 -3.13
N SER A 36 -0.65 4.21 -3.30
CA SER A 36 -0.31 4.79 -4.58
C SER A 36 1.20 4.68 -4.84
N ILE A 37 1.57 4.27 -6.05
CA ILE A 37 2.96 4.23 -6.51
C ILE A 37 3.12 5.19 -7.67
N SER A 38 4.23 5.94 -7.70
CA SER A 38 4.59 6.80 -8.83
C SER A 38 6.06 6.66 -9.22
N GLN A 39 6.33 6.61 -10.52
CA GLN A 39 7.67 6.55 -11.11
C GLN A 39 7.83 7.73 -12.07
N LYS A 40 8.27 8.89 -11.54
CA LYS A 40 8.31 10.17 -12.26
C LYS A 40 9.05 10.11 -13.60
N GLY A 41 10.20 9.42 -13.65
CA GLY A 41 11.00 9.28 -14.88
C GLY A 41 10.27 8.55 -16.01
N GLU A 42 9.37 7.63 -15.66
CA GLU A 42 8.59 6.83 -16.62
C GLU A 42 7.18 7.36 -16.82
N ARG A 43 6.79 8.43 -16.11
CA ARG A 43 5.43 9.00 -16.10
C ARG A 43 4.33 7.95 -15.81
N VAL A 44 4.66 6.96 -14.98
CA VAL A 44 3.75 5.89 -14.57
C VAL A 44 3.30 6.17 -13.14
N ALA A 45 1.99 6.01 -12.90
CA ALA A 45 1.43 5.96 -11.56
C ALA A 45 0.34 4.88 -11.51
N GLY A 46 0.14 4.29 -10.34
CA GLY A 46 -0.89 3.29 -10.08
C GLY A 46 -1.36 3.39 -8.64
N MET A 47 -2.59 2.95 -8.38
CA MET A 47 -3.18 2.97 -7.04
C MET A 47 -4.05 1.74 -6.85
N ALA A 48 -4.01 1.18 -5.65
CA ALA A 48 -4.96 0.16 -5.21
C ALA A 48 -5.50 0.52 -3.82
N THR A 49 -6.75 0.14 -3.59
CA THR A 49 -7.39 0.20 -2.27
C THR A 49 -7.93 -1.19 -1.97
N SER A 50 -7.83 -1.62 -0.71
CA SER A 50 -8.42 -2.88 -0.29
C SER A 50 -9.91 -2.92 -0.63
N PRO A 51 -10.39 -3.96 -1.33
CA PRO A 51 -11.78 -4.04 -1.74
C PRO A 51 -12.72 -4.21 -0.53
N ASP A 52 -12.23 -4.88 0.51
CA ASP A 52 -12.91 -5.12 1.77
C ASP A 52 -12.02 -4.66 2.94
N GLU A 53 -12.60 -4.51 4.13
CA GLU A 53 -11.84 -4.24 5.34
C GLU A 53 -11.02 -5.47 5.77
N PHE A 54 -9.77 -5.25 6.16
CA PHE A 54 -9.03 -6.21 6.96
C PHE A 54 -9.62 -6.22 8.37
N LYS A 55 -9.88 -7.42 8.92
CA LYS A 55 -10.44 -7.56 10.27
C LYS A 55 -9.46 -8.22 11.20
N ARG A 56 -9.45 -7.81 12.47
CA ARG A 56 -8.68 -8.51 13.52
C ARG A 56 -9.12 -10.00 13.57
N PRO A 57 -8.19 -10.98 13.62
CA PRO A 57 -6.78 -10.87 13.97
C PRO A 57 -5.80 -10.80 12.78
N ALA A 58 -6.23 -10.39 11.59
CA ALA A 58 -5.33 -10.28 10.43
C ALA A 58 -4.11 -9.40 10.76
N THR A 59 -2.90 -9.94 10.65
CA THR A 59 -1.67 -9.22 11.02
C THR A 59 -0.98 -8.56 9.85
N ASN A 60 -1.46 -8.79 8.62
CA ASN A 60 -0.82 -8.34 7.39
C ASN A 60 -1.88 -7.97 6.35
N TRP A 61 -1.50 -7.11 5.42
CA TRP A 61 -2.29 -6.80 4.23
C TRP A 61 -1.44 -6.98 2.97
N THR A 62 -2.10 -7.13 1.83
CA THR A 62 -1.45 -7.21 0.52
C THR A 62 -2.35 -6.56 -0.53
N LEU A 63 -1.76 -5.78 -1.42
CA LEU A 63 -2.45 -5.13 -2.54
C LEU A 63 -1.62 -5.31 -3.81
N ASP A 64 -2.28 -5.68 -4.88
CA ASP A 64 -1.70 -5.67 -6.22
C ASP A 64 -2.07 -4.33 -6.90
N ILE A 65 -1.04 -3.58 -7.28
CA ILE A 65 -1.17 -2.21 -7.79
C ILE A 65 -0.88 -2.22 -9.28
N GLU A 66 -1.93 -2.01 -10.06
CA GLU A 66 -1.83 -1.88 -11.51
C GLU A 66 -1.44 -0.46 -11.93
N PRO A 67 -0.74 -0.28 -13.06
CA PRO A 67 -0.49 1.03 -13.62
C PRO A 67 -1.81 1.65 -14.12
N GLY A 68 -2.11 2.88 -13.70
CA GLY A 68 -3.38 3.55 -14.03
C GLY A 68 -3.44 4.09 -15.47
N TYR A 69 -2.52 4.97 -15.84
CA TYR A 69 -2.55 5.67 -17.15
C TYR A 69 -1.42 5.26 -18.11
N ALA A 70 -0.41 4.53 -17.63
CA ALA A 70 0.78 4.21 -18.40
C ALA A 70 0.85 2.71 -18.73
N ARG A 71 1.67 2.35 -19.73
CA ARG A 71 1.69 0.98 -20.29
C ARG A 71 2.17 -0.09 -19.30
N ARG A 72 3.09 0.23 -18.37
CA ARG A 72 3.61 -0.68 -17.32
C ARG A 72 4.57 0.04 -16.38
N PHE A 73 4.68 -0.44 -15.12
CA PHE A 73 5.80 -0.11 -14.25
C PHE A 73 7.13 -0.63 -14.82
N ARG A 74 8.26 -0.04 -14.41
CA ARG A 74 9.59 -0.50 -14.78
C ARG A 74 10.51 -0.62 -13.56
N PRO A 75 11.49 -1.54 -13.58
CA PRO A 75 12.51 -1.58 -12.54
C PRO A 75 13.21 -0.22 -12.40
N GLY A 76 13.43 0.22 -11.15
CA GLY A 76 14.01 1.53 -10.88
C GLY A 76 13.43 2.24 -9.65
N PRO A 77 13.86 3.48 -9.38
CA PRO A 77 13.37 4.27 -8.26
C PRO A 77 11.90 4.67 -8.46
N ALA A 78 11.10 4.58 -7.40
CA ALA A 78 9.72 5.03 -7.35
C ALA A 78 9.40 5.64 -5.98
N ASN A 79 8.28 6.33 -5.89
CA ASN A 79 7.73 6.83 -4.64
C ASN A 79 6.44 6.09 -4.32
N ALA A 80 6.32 5.66 -3.07
CA ALA A 80 5.10 5.08 -2.54
C ALA A 80 4.46 6.00 -1.50
N VAL A 81 3.15 6.12 -1.56
CA VAL A 81 2.32 6.76 -0.54
C VAL A 81 1.27 5.76 -0.13
N GLY A 82 1.03 5.62 1.17
CA GLY A 82 -0.08 4.82 1.65
C GLY A 82 -0.85 5.45 2.78
N ILE A 83 -2.09 5.00 2.85
CA ILE A 83 -3.11 5.45 3.77
C ILE A 83 -3.68 4.21 4.43
N VAL A 84 -3.73 4.21 5.76
CA VAL A 84 -4.41 3.18 6.53
C VAL A 84 -5.47 3.85 7.39
N CYS A 85 -6.73 3.50 7.12
CA CYS A 85 -7.86 3.91 7.94
C CYS A 85 -8.18 2.77 8.91
N ALA A 86 -7.82 2.92 10.18
CA ALA A 86 -8.19 2.00 11.24
C ALA A 86 -9.55 2.40 11.84
N MET A 87 -10.41 1.41 12.05
CA MET A 87 -11.79 1.57 12.49
C MET A 87 -12.06 0.67 13.70
N GLY A 88 -13.01 1.07 14.54
CA GLY A 88 -13.36 0.43 15.80
C GLY A 88 -14.20 1.40 16.63
N ASP A 89 -13.79 1.65 17.87
CA ASP A 89 -14.45 2.65 18.73
C ASP A 89 -14.33 4.08 18.15
N ASP A 90 -13.21 4.37 17.48
CA ASP A 90 -12.93 5.60 16.75
C ASP A 90 -12.32 5.30 15.37
N VAL A 91 -12.42 6.26 14.44
CA VAL A 91 -11.74 6.19 13.13
C VAL A 91 -10.43 6.98 13.18
N ARG A 92 -9.33 6.31 12.82
CA ARG A 92 -8.00 6.93 12.76
C ARG A 92 -7.35 6.70 11.42
N VAL A 93 -6.79 7.76 10.85
CA VAL A 93 -6.12 7.71 9.55
C VAL A 93 -4.64 7.92 9.73
N PHE A 94 -3.86 7.01 9.17
CA PHE A 94 -2.40 7.03 9.19
C PHE A 94 -1.89 7.18 7.77
N PHE A 95 -1.00 8.14 7.56
CA PHE A 95 -0.37 8.42 6.27
C PHE A 95 1.13 8.19 6.39
N TRP A 96 1.73 7.65 5.34
CA TRP A 96 3.18 7.58 5.21
C TRP A 96 3.57 7.73 3.73
N SER A 97 4.81 8.14 3.51
CA SER A 97 5.42 8.29 2.18
C SER A 97 6.86 7.81 2.26
N GLN A 98 7.31 7.06 1.25
CA GLN A 98 8.67 6.54 1.21
C GLN A 98 9.19 6.40 -0.23
N GLU A 99 10.49 6.61 -0.40
CA GLU A 99 11.19 6.21 -1.60
C GLU A 99 11.37 4.68 -1.60
N ILE A 100 11.11 4.05 -2.74
CA ILE A 100 11.25 2.61 -2.94
C ILE A 100 12.04 2.32 -4.20
N LYS A 101 12.54 1.09 -4.30
CA LYS A 101 13.09 0.54 -5.54
C LYS A 101 12.22 -0.60 -6.04
N LEU A 102 11.79 -0.50 -7.29
CA LEU A 102 11.09 -1.56 -8.01
C LEU A 102 12.12 -2.48 -8.66
N LYS A 103 11.91 -3.79 -8.49
CA LYS A 103 12.72 -4.84 -9.10
C LYS A 103 11.87 -5.73 -9.99
#